data_AF-A0A7J9YYS3-F1
#
_entry.id   AF-A0A7J9YYS3-F1
#
_cell.length_a   1.000
_cell.length_b   1.000
_cell.length_c   1.000
_cell.angle_alpha   90.00
_cell.angle_beta   90.00
_cell.angle_gamma   90.00
#
_symmetry.space_group_name_H-M   'P 1'
#
loop_
_entity.id
_entity.type
_entity.pdbx_description
1 polymer ?
#
loop_
_entity_poly.entity_id
_entity_poly.type
_entity_poly.pdbx_seq_one_letter_code
_entity_poly.pdbx_strand_id
1 'polypeptide(L)' 'MTKSELHRLVDALPEESLPAAAILLRRAQDPVAAKLDAARHDDEELTEEDLRAVRDARREPGVAWSEAEAELNAG' A
#
# COMPACT_ATOMS: atom_id res chain seq x y z
N MET A 1 24.14 13.81 -1.64
CA MET A 1 24.26 13.13 -2.94
C MET A 1 23.55 13.97 -3.99
N THR A 2 24.22 14.27 -5.09
CA THR A 2 23.67 15.01 -6.23
C THR A 2 23.08 14.04 -7.26
N LYS A 3 22.24 14.54 -8.18
CA LYS A 3 21.69 13.73 -9.29
C LYS A 3 22.80 13.07 -10.13
N SER A 4 23.89 13.79 -10.38
CA SER A 4 25.03 13.30 -11.16
C SER A 4 25.85 12.24 -10.42
N GLU A 5 25.88 12.27 -9.09
CA GLU A 5 26.48 11.19 -8.29
C GLU A 5 25.61 9.93 -8.32
N LEU A 6 24.28 10.08 -8.23
CA LEU A 6 23.35 8.96 -8.30
C LEU A 6 23.39 8.25 -9.66
N HIS A 7 23.41 8.99 -10.76
CA HIS A 7 23.50 8.39 -12.09
C HIS A 7 24.79 7.57 -12.25
N ARG A 8 25.94 8.10 -11.81
CA ARG A 8 27.22 7.37 -11.85
C ARG A 8 27.20 6.07 -11.05
N LEU A 9 26.47 6.03 -9.93
CA LEU A 9 26.31 4.80 -9.16
C LEU A 9 25.44 3.79 -9.91
N VAL A 10 24.34 4.21 -10.52
CA VAL A 10 23.45 3.33 -11.29
C VAL A 10 24.17 2.78 -12.52
N ASP A 11 24.94 3.61 -13.23
CA ASP A 11 25.70 3.22 -14.43
C ASP A 11 26.83 2.22 -14.12
N ALA A 12 27.32 2.19 -12.88
CA ALA A 12 28.37 1.28 -12.43
C ALA A 12 27.83 -0.09 -11.95
N LEU A 13 26.51 -0.27 -11.87
CA LEU A 13 25.92 -1.53 -11.44
C LEU A 13 25.99 -2.59 -12.54
N PRO A 14 26.22 -3.87 -12.20
CA PRO A 14 25.98 -4.98 -13.12
C PRO A 14 24.53 -4.99 -13.61
N GLU A 15 24.30 -5.43 -14.86
CA GLU A 15 22.96 -5.45 -15.47
C GLU A 15 21.95 -6.24 -14.61
N GLU A 16 22.39 -7.36 -14.02
CA GLU A 16 21.58 -8.19 -13.14
C GLU A 16 21.11 -7.47 -11.86
N SER A 17 21.77 -6.37 -11.49
CA SER A 17 21.46 -5.58 -10.29
C SER A 17 20.51 -4.40 -10.58
N LEU A 18 20.30 -4.05 -11.85
CA LEU A 18 19.43 -2.94 -12.25
C LEU A 18 17.97 -3.09 -11.78
N PRO A 19 17.34 -4.29 -11.82
CA PRO A 19 15.97 -4.45 -11.32
C PRO A 19 15.82 -4.11 -9.83
N ALA A 20 16.79 -4.54 -9.01
CA ALA A 20 16.78 -4.25 -7.57
C ALA A 20 16.98 -2.75 -7.30
N ALA A 21 17.92 -2.11 -8.03
CA ALA A 21 18.14 -0.67 -7.93
C ALA A 21 16.90 0.14 -8.34
N ALA A 22 16.18 -0.29 -9.38
CA ALA A 22 14.95 0.36 -9.83
C ALA A 22 13.85 0.36 -8.75
N ILE A 23 13.72 -0.72 -7.97
CA ILE A 23 12.77 -0.80 -6.84
C ILE A 23 13.12 0.23 -5.78
N LEU A 24 14.40 0.31 -5.39
CA LEU A 24 14.86 1.26 -4.38
C LEU A 24 14.67 2.71 -4.81
N LEU A 25 14.98 3.03 -6.07
CA LEU A 25 14.78 4.39 -6.62
C LEU A 25 13.30 4.77 -6.71
N ARG A 26 12.42 3.81 -7.02
CA ARG A 26 10.98 4.03 -7.06
C ARG A 26 10.40 4.32 -5.67
N ARG A 27 10.84 3.56 -4.67
CA ARG A 27 10.53 3.84 -3.25
C ARG A 27 11.03 5.20 -2.79
N ALA A 28 12.19 5.63 -3.28
CA ALA A 28 12.72 6.96 -2.95
C ALA A 28 11.91 8.11 -3.58
N GLN A 29 11.21 7.87 -4.71
CA GLN A 29 10.29 8.85 -5.30
C GLN A 29 8.95 8.92 -4.58
N ASP A 30 8.44 7.78 -4.09
CA ASP A 30 7.15 7.69 -3.42
C ASP A 30 7.29 7.10 -2.01
N PRO A 31 7.35 7.96 -0.97
CA PRO A 31 7.43 7.54 0.42
C PRO A 31 6.23 6.70 0.89
N VAL A 32 5.05 6.84 0.26
CA VAL A 32 3.87 6.05 0.59
C VAL A 32 4.03 4.63 0.04
N ALA A 33 4.42 4.49 -1.22
CA ALA A 33 4.73 3.18 -1.80
C ALA A 33 5.84 2.46 -1.00
N ALA A 34 6.87 3.20 -0.56
CA ALA A 34 7.93 2.65 0.28
C ALA A 34 7.42 2.11 1.63
N LYS A 35 6.48 2.83 2.26
CA LYS A 35 5.85 2.38 3.51
C LYS A 35 4.99 1.14 3.31
N LEU A 36 4.24 1.08 2.21
CA LEU A 36 3.40 -0.08 1.90
C LEU A 36 4.25 -1.32 1.61
N ASP A 37 5.32 -1.18 0.84
CA ASP A 37 6.27 -2.28 0.56
C ASP A 37 6.97 -2.81 1.81
N ALA A 38 7.19 -1.95 2.81
CA ALA A 38 7.83 -2.32 4.08
C ALA A 38 6.82 -2.76 5.15
N ALA A 39 5.52 -2.59 4.90
CA ALA A 39 4.49 -3.02 5.82
C ALA A 39 4.58 -4.54 5.97
N ARG A 40 4.47 -5.01 7.22
CA ARG A 40 4.31 -6.45 7.45
C ARG A 40 2.96 -6.84 6.86
N HIS A 41 2.92 -8.01 6.23
CA HIS A 41 1.65 -8.59 5.87
C HIS A 41 0.80 -8.74 7.14
N ASP A 42 -0.38 -8.11 7.11
CA ASP A 42 -1.34 -8.15 8.21
C ASP A 42 -2.14 -9.45 8.11
N ASP A 43 -1.43 -10.56 8.23
CA ASP A 43 -1.98 -11.91 8.10
C ASP A 43 -2.38 -12.41 9.49
N GLU A 44 -3.20 -11.63 10.21
CA GLU A 44 -3.79 -12.13 11.46
C GLU A 44 -4.64 -13.38 11.15
N GLU A 45 -4.53 -14.41 11.98
CA GLU A 45 -5.35 -15.61 11.83
C GLU A 45 -6.82 -15.20 11.98
N LEU A 46 -7.65 -15.59 11.01
CA LEU A 46 -9.07 -15.31 11.06
C LEU A 46 -9.68 -16.01 12.29
N THR A 47 -10.14 -15.21 13.26
CA THR A 47 -10.67 -15.73 14.52
C THR A 47 -12.18 -16.01 14.43
N GLU A 48 -12.70 -16.75 15.41
CA GLU A 48 -14.15 -16.91 15.55
C GLU A 48 -14.88 -15.60 15.87
N GLU A 49 -14.18 -14.65 16.50
CA GLU A 49 -14.68 -13.31 16.79
C GLU A 49 -14.89 -12.52 15.50
N ASP A 50 -13.92 -12.54 14.59
CA ASP A 50 -14.03 -11.91 13.27
C ASP A 50 -15.21 -12.48 12.48
N LEU A 51 -15.33 -13.81 12.48
CA LEU A 51 -16.47 -14.48 11.83
C LEU A 51 -17.80 -14.10 12.46
N ARG A 52 -17.84 -13.80 13.76
CA ARG A 52 -19.04 -13.33 14.46
C ARG A 52 -19.36 -11.90 14.08
N ALA A 53 -18.38 -11.00 14.11
CA ALA A 53 -18.54 -9.61 13.70
C ALA A 53 -19.06 -9.49 12.26
N VAL A 54 -18.53 -10.29 11.33
CA VAL A 54 -19.02 -10.33 9.94
C VAL A 54 -20.48 -10.80 9.87
N ARG A 55 -20.86 -11.83 10.65
CA ARG A 55 -22.25 -12.32 10.68
C ARG A 55 -23.21 -11.29 11.25
N ASP A 56 -22.77 -10.57 12.28
CA ASP A 56 -23.59 -9.56 12.95
C ASP A 56 -23.77 -8.33 12.03
N ALA A 57 -22.69 -7.85 11.41
CA ALA A 57 -22.74 -6.76 10.43
C ALA A 57 -23.69 -7.08 9.24
N ARG A 58 -23.72 -8.33 8.77
CA ARG A 58 -24.65 -8.75 7.70
C ARG A 58 -26.12 -8.72 8.10
N ARG A 59 -26.43 -8.69 9.40
CA ARG A 59 -27.80 -8.58 9.92
C ARG A 59 -28.22 -7.14 10.10
N GLU A 60 -27.29 -6.21 10.12
CA GLU A 60 -27.58 -4.79 10.21
C GLU A 60 -28.10 -4.28 8.85
N PRO A 61 -29.12 -3.40 8.85
CA PRO A 61 -29.54 -2.73 7.63
C PRO A 61 -28.40 -1.86 7.12
N GLY A 62 -27.87 -2.18 5.93
CA GLY A 62 -26.91 -1.34 5.24
C GLY A 62 -27.57 -0.14 4.58
N VAL A 63 -26.77 0.90 4.33
CA VAL A 63 -27.16 2.02 3.45
C VAL A 63 -26.71 1.71 2.02
N ALA A 64 -27.45 2.23 1.04
CA ALA A 64 -27.03 2.12 -0.35
C ALA A 64 -25.73 2.92 -0.56
N TRP A 65 -24.82 2.40 -1.39
CA TRP A 65 -23.56 3.11 -1.70
C TRP A 65 -23.79 4.54 -2.18
N SER A 66 -24.82 4.76 -3.00
CA SER A 66 -25.20 6.10 -3.50
C SER A 66 -25.59 7.08 -2.39
N GLU A 67 -26.11 6.58 -1.26
CA GLU A 67 -26.50 7.39 -0.11
C GLU A 67 -25.26 7.76 0.73
N ALA A 68 -24.38 6.79 0.97
CA ALA A 68 -23.09 7.04 1.64
C ALA A 68 -22.19 8.00 0.84
N GLU A 69 -22.13 7.85 -0.48
CA GLU A 69 -21.37 8.73 -1.37
C GLU A 69 -21.93 10.16 -1.37
N ALA A 70 -23.25 10.33 -1.30
CA ALA A 70 -23.88 11.63 -1.20
C ALA A 70 -23.54 12.34 0.13
N GLU A 71 -23.50 11.62 1.24
CA GLU A 71 -23.10 12.16 2.55
C GLU A 71 -21.65 12.63 2.56
N LEU A 72 -20.72 11.81 2.03
CA LEU A 72 -19.29 12.15 1.98
C LEU A 72 -18.99 13.38 1.12
N ASN A 73 -19.76 13.60 0.06
CA ASN A 73 -19.61 14.75 -0.84
C ASN A 73 -20.38 15.99 -0.38
N ALA A 74 -21.18 15.89 0.70
CA ALA A 74 -21.96 17.00 1.25
C ALA A 74 -21.21 17.81 2.33
N GLY A 75 -20.02 17.36 2.74
CA GLY A 75 -19.11 18.06 3.67
C GLY A 75 -17.93 18.72 2.97
#